data_AF-A0A1V2PRN4-F1
#
_entry.id   AF-A0A1V2PRN4-F1
#
_cell.length_a   1.000
_cell.length_b   1.000
_cell.length_c   1.000
_cell.angle_alpha   90.00
_cell.angle_beta   90.00
_cell.angle_gamma   90.00
#
_symmetry.space_group_name_H-M   'P 1'
#
loop_
_entity.id
_entity.type
_entity.pdbx_description
1 polymer ?
#
loop_
_entity_poly.entity_id
_entity_poly.type
_entity_poly.pdbx_seq_one_letter_code
_entity_poly.pdbx_strand_id
1 'polypeptide(L)'
;MAALVTTALAGLLGVINSVYVLAVGGKEVAGYMLAKVVADATGQDVDQLTEKAIQGLAAEVAGDQVQGRAYLLLVPAALALVFALLMTKASTGIRVTATIFTLITVAAAGWFSFDYGSAAPTMMSITGWGATVVGIVAIVLMWLPANSQYAKALKRA
;
A
#
# COMPACT_ATOMS: atom_id res chain seq x y z
N MET A 1 -15.18 15.77 0.31
CA MET A 1 -15.33 14.52 -0.44
C MET A 1 -14.01 14.04 -1.03
N ALA A 2 -13.27 14.87 -1.78
CA ALA A 2 -11.99 14.44 -2.38
C ALA A 2 -11.03 13.78 -1.36
N ALA A 3 -10.72 14.45 -0.24
CA ALA A 3 -9.89 13.89 0.83
C ALA A 3 -10.38 12.51 1.31
N LEU A 4 -11.68 12.38 1.59
CA LEU A 4 -12.28 11.12 2.01
C LEU A 4 -12.06 10.01 0.99
N VAL A 5 -12.36 10.28 -0.29
CA VAL A 5 -12.23 9.29 -1.37
C VAL A 5 -10.78 8.88 -1.55
N THR A 6 -9.84 9.83 -1.56
CA THR A 6 -8.42 9.52 -1.72
C THR A 6 -7.85 8.77 -0.51
N THR A 7 -8.26 9.10 0.72
CA THR A 7 -7.84 8.36 1.92
C THR A 7 -8.38 6.95 1.92
N ALA A 8 -9.67 6.79 1.59
CA ALA A 8 -10.29 5.47 1.49
C ALA A 8 -9.61 4.62 0.41
N LEU A 9 -9.30 5.21 -0.75
CA LEU A 9 -8.59 4.51 -1.82
C LEU A 9 -7.17 4.12 -1.41
N ALA A 10 -6.42 5.01 -0.74
CA ALA A 10 -5.07 4.69 -0.25
C ALA A 10 -5.10 3.55 0.77
N GLY A 11 -6.01 3.61 1.74
CA GLY A 11 -6.22 2.54 2.72
C GLY A 11 -6.64 1.22 2.05
N LEU A 12 -7.57 1.27 1.10
CA LEU A 12 -8.03 0.10 0.36
C LEU A 12 -6.90 -0.57 -0.42
N LEU A 13 -6.07 0.20 -1.13
CA LEU A 13 -4.92 -0.34 -1.87
C LEU A 13 -3.90 -0.98 -0.93
N GLY A 14 -3.62 -0.39 0.23
CA GLY A 14 -2.75 -0.98 1.25
C GLY A 14 -3.31 -2.28 1.84
N VAL A 15 -4.63 -2.34 2.06
CA VAL A 15 -5.31 -3.57 2.49
C VAL A 15 -5.24 -4.64 1.40
N ILE A 16 -5.58 -4.31 0.14
CA ILE A 16 -5.51 -5.26 -0.98
C ILE A 16 -4.10 -5.83 -1.13
N ASN A 17 -3.07 -4.97 -1.05
CA ASN A 17 -1.67 -5.39 -1.12
C ASN A 17 -1.36 -6.43 -0.03
N SER A 18 -1.68 -6.08 1.23
CA SER A 18 -1.37 -6.91 2.37
C SER A 18 -2.14 -8.22 2.34
N VAL A 19 -3.44 -8.19 2.02
CA VAL A 19 -4.28 -9.38 1.91
C VAL A 19 -3.82 -10.28 0.77
N TYR A 20 -3.39 -9.72 -0.36
CA TYR A 20 -2.82 -10.51 -1.45
C TYR A 20 -1.58 -11.30 -0.98
N VAL A 21 -0.64 -10.65 -0.31
CA VAL A 21 0.56 -11.32 0.21
C VAL A 21 0.20 -12.41 1.22
N LEU A 22 -0.74 -12.14 2.13
CA LEU A 22 -1.19 -13.09 3.14
C LEU A 22 -1.99 -14.26 2.54
N ALA A 23 -2.74 -14.04 1.47
CA ALA A 23 -3.57 -15.06 0.82
C ALA A 23 -2.76 -15.96 -0.12
N VAL A 24 -1.78 -15.40 -0.83
CA VAL A 24 -0.86 -16.16 -1.69
C VAL A 24 0.16 -16.92 -0.85
N GLY A 25 0.59 -16.34 0.27
CA GLY A 25 1.62 -16.88 1.14
C GLY A 25 2.96 -16.17 0.93
N GLY A 26 3.64 -15.88 2.04
CA GLY A 26 4.91 -15.13 2.01
C GLY A 26 6.00 -15.88 1.24
N LYS A 27 6.04 -17.21 1.37
CA LYS A 27 7.03 -18.09 0.75
C LYS A 27 6.89 -18.14 -0.77
N GLU A 28 5.66 -18.18 -1.26
CA GLU A 28 5.30 -18.18 -2.68
C GLU A 28 5.65 -16.83 -3.31
N VAL A 29 5.30 -15.73 -2.63
CA VAL A 29 5.63 -14.38 -3.07
C VAL A 29 7.15 -14.16 -3.07
N ALA A 30 7.87 -14.61 -2.04
CA ALA A 30 9.32 -14.53 -1.99
C ALA A 30 10.00 -15.41 -3.04
N GLY A 31 9.50 -16.62 -3.26
CA GLY A 31 9.96 -17.54 -4.31
C GLY A 31 9.83 -16.92 -5.69
N TYR A 32 8.69 -16.28 -5.98
CA TYR A 32 8.48 -15.54 -7.22
C TYR A 32 9.47 -14.38 -7.38
N MET A 33 9.71 -13.60 -6.32
CA MET A 33 10.66 -12.49 -6.39
C MET A 33 12.08 -12.97 -6.68
N LEU A 34 12.53 -14.04 -6.01
CA LEU A 34 13.83 -14.65 -6.25
C LEU A 34 13.94 -15.20 -7.68
N ALA A 35 12.91 -15.91 -8.14
CA ALA A 35 12.84 -16.46 -9.48
C ALA A 35 12.88 -15.35 -10.55
N LYS A 36 12.17 -14.24 -10.33
CA LYS A 36 12.15 -13.10 -11.25
C LYS A 36 13.51 -12.44 -11.38
N VAL A 37 14.24 -12.25 -10.28
CA VAL A 37 15.61 -11.71 -10.31
C VAL A 37 16.55 -12.62 -11.11
N VAL A 38 16.44 -13.93 -10.95
CA VAL A 38 17.24 -14.91 -11.70
C VAL A 38 16.83 -14.95 -13.17
N ALA A 39 15.53 -14.94 -13.47
CA ALA A 39 14.98 -14.91 -14.82
C ALA A 39 15.43 -13.67 -15.58
N ASP A 40 15.38 -12.48 -14.96
CA ASP A 40 15.83 -11.23 -15.56
C ASP A 40 17.34 -11.28 -15.92
N ALA A 41 18.15 -12.03 -15.17
CA ALA A 41 19.58 -12.19 -15.43
C ALA A 41 19.92 -13.31 -16.44
N THR A 42 19.10 -14.36 -16.51
CA THR A 42 19.40 -15.60 -17.25
C THR A 42 18.53 -15.82 -18.50
N GLY A 43 17.43 -15.08 -18.63
CA GLY A 43 16.43 -15.26 -19.68
C GLY A 43 15.58 -16.53 -19.53
N GLN A 44 15.63 -17.20 -18.37
CA GLN A 44 14.85 -18.40 -18.10
C GLN A 44 13.39 -18.07 -17.74
N ASP A 45 12.52 -19.08 -17.86
CA ASP A 45 11.11 -18.96 -17.50
C ASP A 45 10.92 -18.80 -15.98
N VAL A 46 10.15 -17.80 -15.59
CA VAL A 46 9.94 -17.42 -14.18
C VAL A 46 9.17 -18.50 -13.42
N ASP A 47 8.22 -19.19 -14.07
CA ASP A 47 7.34 -20.12 -13.38
C ASP A 47 8.11 -21.38 -12.98
N GLN A 48 8.95 -21.90 -13.88
CA GLN A 48 9.83 -23.05 -13.58
C GLN A 48 10.85 -22.75 -12.47
N LEU A 49 11.37 -21.52 -12.43
CA LEU A 49 12.29 -21.08 -11.39
C LEU A 49 11.60 -20.86 -10.05
N THR A 50 10.34 -20.42 -10.07
CA THR A 50 9.54 -20.19 -8.87
C THR A 50 9.28 -21.50 -8.14
N GLU A 51 8.90 -22.57 -8.84
CA GLU A 51 8.70 -23.89 -8.21
C GLU A 51 9.96 -24.40 -7.49
N LYS A 52 11.12 -24.20 -8.11
CA LYS A 52 12.42 -24.58 -7.51
C LYS A 52 12.80 -23.66 -6.35
N ALA A 53 12.55 -22.36 -6.46
CA ALA A 53 12.87 -21.39 -5.44
C ALA A 53 12.04 -21.61 -4.16
N ILE A 54 10.75 -21.93 -4.29
CA ILE A 54 9.85 -22.21 -3.17
C ILE A 54 10.34 -23.42 -2.35
N GLN A 55 11.01 -24.40 -2.96
CA GLN A 55 11.55 -25.54 -2.22
C GLN A 55 12.80 -25.20 -1.38
N GLY A 56 13.42 -24.03 -1.60
CA GLY A 56 14.65 -23.63 -0.92
C GLY A 56 14.41 -22.92 0.43
N LEU A 57 15.38 -23.08 1.34
CA LEU A 57 15.41 -22.40 2.65
C LEU A 57 15.40 -20.87 2.52
N ALA A 58 15.98 -20.32 1.44
CA ALA A 58 16.00 -18.88 1.18
C ALA A 58 14.58 -18.31 0.99
N ALA A 59 13.67 -19.04 0.33
CA ALA A 59 12.30 -18.60 0.15
C ALA A 59 11.48 -18.65 1.46
N GLU A 60 11.85 -19.54 2.38
CA GLU A 60 11.22 -19.62 3.70
C GLU A 60 11.59 -18.41 4.57
N VAL A 61 12.89 -18.13 4.69
CA VAL A 61 13.38 -16.96 5.47
C VAL A 61 12.89 -15.64 4.86
N ALA A 62 12.93 -15.51 3.54
CA ALA A 62 12.42 -14.32 2.87
C ALA A 62 10.88 -14.23 2.96
N GLY A 63 10.21 -15.38 2.95
CA GLY A 63 8.76 -15.48 3.06
C GLY A 63 8.22 -14.96 4.39
N ASP A 64 8.86 -15.35 5.50
CA ASP A 64 8.51 -14.83 6.83
C ASP A 64 8.66 -13.31 6.92
N GLN A 65 9.71 -12.75 6.31
CA GLN A 65 9.91 -11.30 6.27
C GLN A 65 8.83 -10.61 5.43
N VAL A 66 8.52 -11.13 4.24
CA VAL A 66 7.47 -10.60 3.36
C VAL A 66 6.11 -10.63 4.08
N GLN A 67 5.80 -11.73 4.77
CA GLN A 67 4.56 -11.91 5.50
C GLN A 67 4.47 -10.99 6.72
N GLY A 68 5.55 -10.90 7.51
CA GLY A 68 5.63 -10.00 8.67
C GLY A 68 5.42 -8.55 8.28
N ARG A 69 6.03 -8.12 7.18
CA ARG A 69 5.82 -6.78 6.64
C ARG A 69 4.38 -6.58 6.15
N ALA A 70 3.74 -7.59 5.56
CA ALA A 70 2.34 -7.47 5.11
C ALA A 70 1.40 -7.20 6.28
N TYR A 71 1.64 -7.81 7.45
CA TYR A 71 0.90 -7.46 8.68
C TYR A 71 1.17 -6.01 9.15
N LEU A 72 2.41 -5.53 9.04
CA LEU A 72 2.77 -4.15 9.39
C LEU A 72 2.09 -3.11 8.49
N LEU A 73 1.81 -3.44 7.22
CA LEU A 73 1.04 -2.59 6.32
C LEU A 73 -0.47 -2.72 6.55
N LEU A 74 -0.97 -3.91 6.84
CA LEU A 74 -2.40 -4.20 6.94
C LEU A 74 -3.09 -3.35 8.01
N VAL A 75 -2.52 -3.31 9.21
CA VAL A 75 -3.11 -2.59 10.36
C VAL A 75 -3.28 -1.09 10.09
N PRO A 76 -2.23 -0.33 9.72
CA PRO A 76 -2.38 1.09 9.43
C PRO A 76 -3.25 1.35 8.19
N ALA A 77 -3.21 0.49 7.17
CA ALA A 77 -4.06 0.64 5.99
C ALA A 77 -5.55 0.45 6.32
N ALA A 78 -5.87 -0.55 7.15
CA ALA A 78 -7.23 -0.78 7.64
C ALA A 78 -7.72 0.39 8.51
N LEU A 79 -6.86 0.92 9.39
CA LEU A 79 -7.20 2.09 10.19
C LEU A 79 -7.38 3.34 9.33
N ALA A 80 -6.55 3.57 8.32
CA ALA A 80 -6.72 4.67 7.36
C ALA A 80 -8.07 4.57 6.65
N LEU A 81 -8.48 3.36 6.25
CA LEU A 81 -9.80 3.12 5.63
C LEU A 81 -10.95 3.41 6.61
N VAL A 82 -10.88 2.91 7.84
CA VAL A 82 -11.91 3.17 8.87
C VAL A 82 -12.03 4.66 9.15
N PHE A 83 -10.92 5.36 9.38
CA PHE A 83 -10.95 6.79 9.64
C PHE A 83 -11.38 7.62 8.42
N ALA A 84 -11.11 7.17 7.20
CA ALA A 84 -11.66 7.79 6.00
C ALA A 84 -13.19 7.76 6.00
N LEU A 85 -13.80 6.62 6.33
CA LEU A 85 -15.27 6.49 6.43
C LEU A 85 -15.85 7.39 7.54
N LEU A 86 -15.10 7.60 8.62
CA LEU A 86 -15.50 8.49 9.71
C LEU A 86 -15.31 9.99 9.38
N MET A 87 -14.53 10.36 8.35
CA MET A 87 -14.32 11.77 7.94
C MET A 87 -15.60 12.46 7.42
N THR A 88 -16.71 11.73 7.24
CA THR A 88 -18.01 12.28 6.83
C THR A 88 -18.47 13.46 7.70
N LYS A 89 -18.12 13.48 9.00
CA LYS A 89 -18.48 14.57 9.94
C LYS A 89 -17.42 15.66 10.12
N ALA A 90 -16.32 15.63 9.35
CA ALA A 90 -15.31 16.69 9.23
C ALA A 90 -14.70 17.24 10.53
N SER A 91 -14.76 16.52 11.66
CA SER A 91 -14.11 16.98 12.90
C SER A 91 -12.59 16.98 12.76
N THR A 92 -11.93 17.98 13.34
CA THR A 92 -10.47 18.14 13.25
C THR A 92 -9.74 16.92 13.79
N GLY A 93 -10.24 16.31 14.87
CA GLY A 93 -9.66 15.09 15.45
C GLY A 93 -9.60 13.92 14.46
N ILE A 94 -10.69 13.69 13.70
CA ILE A 94 -10.71 12.60 12.70
C ILE A 94 -9.73 12.88 11.57
N ARG A 95 -9.58 14.14 11.15
CA ARG A 95 -8.60 14.51 10.11
C ARG A 95 -7.16 14.23 10.56
N VAL A 96 -6.83 14.57 11.79
CA VAL A 96 -5.49 14.32 12.36
C VAL A 96 -5.23 12.82 12.41
N THR A 97 -6.15 12.04 12.96
CA THR A 97 -5.98 10.58 13.07
C THR A 97 -5.91 9.90 11.70
N ALA A 98 -6.76 10.30 10.75
CA ALA A 98 -6.72 9.81 9.38
C ALA A 98 -5.39 10.16 8.70
N THR A 99 -4.85 11.37 8.93
CA THR A 99 -3.54 11.79 8.41
C THR A 99 -2.43 10.88 8.93
N ILE A 100 -2.42 10.59 10.24
CA ILE A 100 -1.39 9.76 10.87
C ILE A 100 -1.39 8.35 10.25
N PHE A 101 -2.55 7.69 10.18
CA PHE A 101 -2.60 6.34 9.62
C PHE A 101 -2.33 6.30 8.11
N THR A 102 -2.73 7.35 7.38
CA THR A 102 -2.37 7.50 5.97
C THR A 102 -0.87 7.65 5.81
N LEU A 103 -0.22 8.46 6.65
CA LEU A 103 1.23 8.65 6.62
C LEU A 103 1.98 7.34 6.91
N ILE A 104 1.54 6.58 7.93
CA ILE A 104 2.12 5.27 8.22
C ILE A 104 1.90 4.31 7.04
N THR A 105 0.72 4.33 6.42
CA THR A 105 0.43 3.52 5.23
C THR A 105 1.33 3.89 4.06
N VAL A 106 1.54 5.19 3.80
CA VAL A 106 2.46 5.68 2.78
C VAL A 106 3.89 5.24 3.05
N ALA A 107 4.35 5.34 4.30
CA ALA A 107 5.69 4.93 4.70
C ALA A 107 5.89 3.41 4.53
N ALA A 108 4.94 2.60 5.02
CA ALA A 108 5.00 1.15 4.92
C ALA A 108 4.89 0.66 3.47
N ALA A 109 3.90 1.15 2.71
CA ALA A 109 3.72 0.79 1.30
C ALA A 109 4.88 1.30 0.42
N GLY A 110 5.41 2.48 0.73
CA GLY A 110 6.58 3.04 0.06
C GLY A 110 7.82 2.19 0.32
N TRP A 111 8.09 1.85 1.58
CA TRP A 111 9.20 0.95 1.93
C TRP A 111 9.08 -0.38 1.21
N PHE A 112 7.91 -1.02 1.23
CA PHE A 112 7.62 -2.22 0.45
C PHE A 112 7.98 -2.08 -1.03
N SER A 113 7.52 -0.99 -1.64
CA SER A 113 7.68 -0.76 -3.07
C SER A 113 9.14 -0.48 -3.46
N PHE A 114 9.90 0.19 -2.60
CA PHE A 114 11.32 0.45 -2.81
C PHE A 114 12.19 -0.79 -2.60
N ASP A 115 11.87 -1.64 -1.63
CA ASP A 115 12.72 -2.78 -1.26
C ASP A 115 12.59 -3.94 -2.26
N TYR A 116 11.39 -4.14 -2.81
CA TYR A 116 11.13 -5.24 -3.76
C TYR A 116 11.15 -4.81 -5.22
N GLY A 117 10.96 -3.51 -5.51
CA GLY A 117 11.14 -2.93 -6.85
C GLY A 117 10.38 -3.68 -7.95
N SER A 118 11.09 -3.97 -9.05
CA SER A 118 10.55 -4.72 -10.20
C SER A 118 10.37 -6.21 -9.93
N ALA A 119 11.02 -6.77 -8.91
CA ALA A 119 10.93 -8.19 -8.59
C ALA A 119 9.57 -8.57 -7.98
N ALA A 120 8.87 -7.60 -7.38
CA ALA A 120 7.54 -7.83 -6.81
C ALA A 120 6.52 -8.32 -7.86
N PRO A 121 5.57 -9.19 -7.48
CA PRO A 121 4.41 -9.51 -8.30
C PRO A 121 3.65 -8.26 -8.74
N THR A 122 3.09 -8.26 -9.95
CA THR A 122 2.42 -7.08 -10.54
C THR A 122 1.34 -6.49 -9.63
N MET A 123 0.50 -7.34 -9.02
CA MET A 123 -0.54 -6.89 -8.10
C MET A 123 0.02 -6.18 -6.88
N MET A 124 1.09 -6.71 -6.30
CA MET A 124 1.79 -6.12 -5.16
C MET A 124 2.46 -4.79 -5.54
N SER A 125 3.08 -4.71 -6.72
CA SER A 125 3.72 -3.47 -7.19
C SER A 125 2.70 -2.35 -7.42
N ILE A 126 1.60 -2.64 -8.13
CA ILE A 126 0.56 -1.64 -8.46
C ILE A 126 -0.13 -1.14 -7.19
N THR A 127 -0.50 -2.05 -6.29
CA THR A 127 -1.22 -1.67 -5.07
C THR A 127 -0.31 -0.98 -4.06
N GLY A 128 0.97 -1.33 -4.00
CA GLY A 128 1.97 -0.67 -3.17
C GLY A 128 2.19 0.78 -3.59
N TRP A 129 2.60 1.00 -4.84
CA TRP A 129 2.79 2.34 -5.39
C TRP A 129 1.50 3.16 -5.41
N GLY A 130 0.37 2.52 -5.74
CA GLY A 130 -0.94 3.14 -5.70
C GLY A 130 -1.28 3.66 -4.30
N ALA A 131 -1.09 2.85 -3.25
CA ALA A 131 -1.32 3.25 -1.87
C ALA A 131 -0.40 4.43 -1.47
N THR A 132 0.88 4.39 -1.86
CA THR A 132 1.84 5.47 -1.58
C THR A 132 1.45 6.77 -2.27
N VAL A 133 1.26 6.77 -3.59
CA VAL A 133 0.97 7.99 -4.37
C VAL A 133 -0.38 8.57 -3.97
N VAL A 134 -1.43 7.75 -3.91
CA VAL A 134 -2.77 8.21 -3.52
C VAL A 134 -2.77 8.68 -2.07
N GLY A 135 -2.02 8.02 -1.18
CA GLY A 135 -1.89 8.44 0.22
C GLY A 135 -1.22 9.81 0.38
N ILE A 136 -0.17 10.10 -0.40
CA ILE A 136 0.45 11.44 -0.43
C ILE A 136 -0.57 12.50 -0.86
N VAL A 137 -1.31 12.25 -1.95
CA VAL A 137 -2.36 13.15 -2.42
C VAL A 137 -3.46 13.32 -1.37
N ALA A 138 -3.84 12.25 -0.69
CA ALA A 138 -4.85 12.28 0.36
C ALA A 138 -4.42 13.18 1.54
N ILE A 139 -3.16 13.09 1.98
CA ILE A 139 -2.61 13.94 3.04
C ILE A 139 -2.73 15.41 2.65
N VAL A 140 -2.32 15.78 1.43
CA VAL A 140 -2.44 17.16 0.94
C VAL A 140 -3.91 17.61 0.95
N LEU A 141 -4.82 16.78 0.45
CA LEU A 141 -6.25 17.10 0.38
C LEU A 141 -6.94 17.20 1.75
N MET A 142 -6.47 16.50 2.78
CA MET A 142 -7.04 16.58 4.14
C MET A 142 -6.89 17.98 4.75
N TRP A 143 -5.82 18.68 4.38
CA TRP A 143 -5.45 19.98 4.94
C TRP A 143 -5.82 21.16 4.03
N LEU A 144 -6.24 20.90 2.80
CA LEU A 144 -6.84 21.94 1.96
C LEU A 144 -8.22 22.35 2.50
N PRO A 145 -8.55 23.66 2.52
CA PRO A 145 -9.88 24.13 2.90
C PRO A 145 -10.93 23.48 2.02
N ALA A 146 -12.10 23.16 2.60
CA ALA A 146 -13.18 22.55 1.84
C ALA A 146 -13.53 23.47 0.64
N ASN A 147 -13.65 22.89 -0.56
CA ASN A 147 -13.89 23.64 -1.80
C ASN A 147 -15.09 24.61 -1.71
N SER A 148 -16.06 24.31 -0.84
CA SER A 148 -17.21 25.17 -0.54
C SER A 148 -16.85 26.46 0.20
N GLN A 149 -15.75 26.52 0.94
CA GLN A 149 -15.24 27.74 1.56
C GLN A 149 -14.57 28.65 0.52
N TYR A 150 -13.85 28.10 -0.45
CA TYR A 150 -13.34 28.87 -1.60
C TYR A 150 -14.49 29.43 -2.45
N ALA A 151 -15.52 28.63 -2.72
CA ALA A 151 -16.72 29.10 -3.42
C ALA A 151 -17.48 30.18 -2.63
N LYS A 152 -17.49 30.12 -1.29
CA LYS A 152 -18.06 31.17 -0.44
C LYS A 152 -17.19 32.43 -0.38
N ALA A 153 -15.86 32.28 -0.39
CA ALA A 153 -14.92 33.40 -0.41
C ALA A 153 -15.00 34.15 -1.76
N LEU A 154 -15.11 33.43 -2.88
CA LEU A 154 -15.28 34.01 -4.21
C LEU A 154 -16.62 34.73 -4.36
N LYS A 155 -17.69 34.26 -3.70
CA LYS A 155 -18.99 34.96 -3.66
C LYS A 155 -19.02 36.19 -2.75
N ARG A 156 -17.99 36.40 -1.94
CA ARG A 156 -17.87 37.54 -1.01
C ARG A 156 -16.83 38.58 -1.48
N ALA A 157 -16.11 38.28 -2.56
CA ALA A 157 -15.25 39.20 -3.29
C ALA A 157 -16.05 39.81 -4.46
#